data_AF-A0A5C7Z8F7-F1
#
_entry.id   AF-A0A5C7Z8F7-F1
#
_cell.length_a   1.000
_cell.length_b   1.000
_cell.length_c   1.000
_cell.angle_alpha   90.00
_cell.angle_beta   90.00
_cell.angle_gamma   90.00
#
_symmetry.space_group_name_H-M   'P 1'
#
loop_
_entity.id
_entity.type
_entity.pdbx_description
1 polymer ?
#
loop_
_entity_poly.entity_id
_entity_poly.type
_entity_poly.pdbx_seq_one_letter_code
_entity_poly.pdbx_strand_id
1 'polypeptide(L)'
;MSTNSQDQEIDLRQIGTGIKNFFKGVLNSIFDFIFFVKKKIIIIGILFVVGVVLAFMLDSKAYNHEISVIPNFGSNEYLYKKIEQIDTKLREKDEIFFQEIGLKNFKRITNIEIEAYPAIYSFVNNKDQENNFELIKLMAEDGNIDKIMKDNITSKNYYHHKISIQTDGMLKKEEFITPILNYLNTNIYFETQQKIHQKNLAEKIAINDSLIKQIDNLIILLSSNSSTGTISISEKNSIPELVDKKDNLIQEKQNLLITESIFDKIVKEESSILNIRDYKPLLLNNKVLFPLLLILLYFLFFSFKKVYKSQLSRIQE
;
A
#
# COMPACT_ATOMS: atom_id res chain seq x y z
N MET A 1 2.00 66.81 -31.95
CA MET A 1 3.21 67.31 -31.27
C MET A 1 2.76 68.00 -29.99
N SER A 2 3.21 67.69 -28.78
CA SER A 2 4.18 66.73 -28.27
C SER A 2 3.74 66.47 -26.82
N THR A 3 3.76 65.21 -26.41
CA THR A 3 3.62 64.76 -25.02
C THR A 3 4.69 65.44 -24.16
N ASN A 4 4.28 66.09 -23.07
CA ASN A 4 5.16 66.37 -21.94
C ASN A 4 4.55 65.73 -20.70
N SER A 5 4.78 64.43 -20.60
CA SER A 5 4.90 63.69 -19.36
C SER A 5 5.97 64.38 -18.52
N GLN A 6 5.55 65.32 -17.66
CA GLN A 6 6.39 65.72 -16.53
C GLN A 6 6.45 64.54 -15.59
N ASP A 7 7.65 63.98 -15.50
CA ASP A 7 8.05 62.93 -14.58
C ASP A 7 7.36 63.10 -13.23
N GLN A 8 6.42 62.21 -12.93
CA GLN A 8 6.16 61.82 -11.56
C GLN A 8 7.43 61.12 -11.10
N GLU A 9 8.43 61.92 -10.69
CA GLU A 9 9.51 61.41 -9.86
C GLU A 9 8.83 60.71 -8.68
N ILE A 10 8.86 59.38 -8.70
CA ILE A 10 8.44 58.57 -7.58
C ILE A 10 9.40 58.94 -6.46
N ASP A 11 8.95 59.84 -5.59
CA ASP A 11 9.75 60.30 -4.47
C ASP A 11 10.03 59.09 -3.58
N LEU A 12 11.26 58.60 -3.64
CA LEU A 12 11.72 57.45 -2.86
C LEU A 12 11.54 57.71 -1.36
N ARG A 13 11.43 58.97 -0.93
CA ARG A 13 11.05 59.33 0.45
C ARG A 13 9.57 59.07 0.75
N GLN A 14 8.66 59.24 -0.20
CA GLN A 14 7.23 58.89 -0.05
C GLN A 14 7.04 57.36 0.02
N ILE A 15 7.76 56.60 -0.81
CA ILE A 15 7.75 55.13 -0.72
C ILE A 15 8.34 54.65 0.62
N GLY A 16 9.48 55.21 1.04
CA GLY A 16 10.11 54.86 2.32
C GLY A 16 9.22 55.17 3.54
N THR A 17 8.48 56.28 3.50
CA THR A 17 7.50 56.61 4.56
C THR A 17 6.26 55.71 4.50
N GLY A 18 5.79 55.32 3.31
CA GLY A 18 4.72 54.33 3.13
C GLY A 18 5.07 52.96 3.71
N ILE A 19 6.27 52.45 3.41
CA ILE A 19 6.79 51.19 3.96
C ILE A 19 6.94 51.27 5.48
N LYS A 20 7.50 52.37 6.00
CA LYS A 20 7.64 52.58 7.46
C LYS A 20 6.29 52.61 8.16
N ASN A 21 5.29 53.26 7.56
CA ASN A 21 3.92 53.31 8.09
C ASN A 21 3.24 51.94 8.03
N PHE A 22 3.47 51.16 6.96
CA PHE A 22 3.01 49.77 6.86
C PHE A 22 3.59 48.91 7.98
N PHE A 23 4.92 48.92 8.17
CA PHE A 23 5.57 48.15 9.25
C PHE A 23 5.11 48.59 10.64
N LYS A 24 4.93 49.89 10.88
CA LYS A 24 4.37 50.41 12.13
C LYS A 24 2.93 49.93 12.34
N GLY A 25 2.12 49.87 11.28
CA GLY A 25 0.77 49.31 11.30
C GLY A 25 0.77 47.81 11.62
N VAL A 26 1.67 47.04 11.02
CA VAL A 26 1.83 45.60 11.30
C VAL A 26 2.24 45.39 12.76
N LEU A 27 3.24 46.12 13.26
CA LEU A 27 3.68 46.03 14.65
C LEU A 27 2.55 46.38 15.63
N ASN A 28 1.84 47.49 15.40
CA ASN A 28 0.70 47.86 16.23
C ASN A 28 -0.40 46.79 16.20
N SER A 29 -0.69 46.21 15.03
CA SER A 29 -1.64 45.12 14.90
C SER A 29 -1.23 43.87 15.68
N ILE A 30 0.07 43.56 15.76
CA ILE A 30 0.60 42.46 16.57
C ILE A 30 0.39 42.75 18.07
N PHE A 31 0.71 43.96 18.54
CA PHE A 31 0.49 44.33 19.94
C PHE A 31 -0.99 44.35 20.31
N ASP A 32 -1.85 44.88 19.44
CA ASP A 32 -3.31 44.85 19.61
C ASP A 32 -3.82 43.41 19.69
N PHE A 33 -3.28 42.51 18.86
CA PHE A 33 -3.60 41.09 18.92
C PHE A 33 -3.16 40.46 20.24
N ILE A 34 -1.95 40.74 20.72
CA ILE A 34 -1.45 40.25 22.02
C ILE A 34 -2.34 40.75 23.16
N PHE A 35 -2.70 42.04 23.18
CA PHE A 35 -3.60 42.60 24.20
C PHE A 35 -5.00 42.02 24.11
N PHE A 36 -5.50 41.76 22.90
CA PHE A 36 -6.78 41.10 22.69
C PHE A 36 -6.77 39.67 23.25
N VAL A 37 -5.74 38.88 22.95
CA VAL A 37 -5.55 37.53 23.51
C VAL A 37 -5.49 37.59 25.03
N LYS A 38 -4.70 38.51 25.61
CA LYS A 38 -4.63 38.71 27.06
C LYS A 38 -5.99 39.06 27.67
N LYS A 39 -6.77 39.93 27.03
CA LYS A 39 -8.12 40.34 27.48
C LYS A 39 -9.14 39.20 27.35
N LYS A 40 -8.98 38.30 26.38
CA LYS A 40 -9.90 37.20 26.09
C LYS A 40 -9.37 35.83 26.51
N ILE A 41 -8.34 35.81 27.37
CA ILE A 41 -7.63 34.58 27.75
C ILE A 41 -8.56 33.55 28.40
N ILE A 42 -9.55 33.98 29.20
CA ILE A 42 -10.54 33.10 29.82
C ILE A 42 -11.42 32.42 28.75
N ILE A 43 -11.89 33.17 27.75
CA ILE A 43 -12.73 32.64 26.66
C ILE A 43 -11.92 31.66 25.80
N ILE A 44 -10.67 32.01 25.49
CA ILE A 44 -9.73 31.13 24.77
C ILE A 44 -9.50 29.84 25.56
N GLY A 45 -9.31 29.93 26.88
CA GLY A 45 -9.17 28.78 27.76
C GLY A 45 -10.40 27.87 27.75
N ILE A 46 -11.62 28.43 27.79
CA ILE A 46 -12.86 27.66 27.70
C ILE A 46 -12.96 26.97 26.33
N LEU A 47 -12.71 27.70 25.24
CA LEU A 47 -12.70 27.14 23.87
C LEU A 47 -11.68 26.00 23.75
N PHE A 48 -10.51 26.14 24.38
CA PHE A 48 -9.50 25.10 24.40
C PHE A 48 -10.02 23.84 25.11
N VAL A 49 -10.59 23.98 26.32
CA VAL A 49 -11.16 22.84 27.08
C VAL A 49 -12.29 22.18 26.29
N VAL A 50 -13.21 22.96 25.73
CA VAL A 50 -14.31 22.44 24.90
C VAL A 50 -13.75 21.70 23.68
N GLY A 51 -12.73 22.24 23.02
CA GLY A 51 -12.07 21.60 21.90
C GLY A 51 -11.42 20.28 22.28
N VAL A 52 -10.78 20.20 23.45
CA VAL A 52 -10.18 18.95 23.96
C VAL A 52 -11.26 17.92 24.28
N VAL A 53 -12.36 18.32 24.93
CA VAL A 53 -13.49 17.43 25.22
C VAL A 53 -14.11 16.88 23.93
N LEU A 54 -14.38 17.75 22.94
CA LEU A 54 -14.87 17.34 21.63
C LEU A 54 -13.90 16.40 20.93
N ALA A 55 -12.59 16.66 21.02
CA ALA A 55 -11.58 15.80 20.44
C ALA A 55 -11.57 14.41 21.08
N PHE A 56 -11.74 14.30 22.40
CA PHE A 56 -11.83 13.00 23.07
C PHE A 56 -13.10 12.23 22.72
N MET A 57 -14.24 12.92 22.56
CA MET A 57 -15.48 12.29 22.13
C MET A 57 -15.39 11.73 20.70
N LEU A 58 -14.56 12.34 19.86
CA LEU A 58 -14.36 11.99 18.45
C LEU A 58 -13.04 11.23 18.19
N ASP A 59 -12.30 10.83 19.25
CA ASP A 59 -11.00 10.16 19.14
C ASP A 59 -11.20 8.69 18.75
N SER A 60 -11.42 8.43 17.47
CA SER A 60 -11.41 7.07 16.92
C SER A 60 -9.96 6.61 16.77
N LYS A 61 -9.57 5.58 17.53
CA LYS A 61 -8.25 4.95 17.35
C LYS A 61 -8.29 4.13 16.05
N ALA A 62 -7.51 4.55 15.05
CA ALA A 62 -7.34 3.80 13.82
C ALA A 62 -6.18 2.80 13.97
N TYR A 63 -6.43 1.55 13.55
CA TYR A 63 -5.44 0.49 13.48
C TYR A 63 -5.40 -0.05 12.06
N ASN A 64 -4.19 -0.10 11.52
CA ASN A 64 -3.87 -0.64 10.21
C ASN A 64 -3.48 -2.11 10.35
N HIS A 65 -3.93 -2.90 9.40
CA HIS A 65 -3.61 -4.31 9.24
C HIS A 65 -3.18 -4.52 7.79
N GLU A 66 -2.11 -5.28 7.60
CA GLU A 66 -1.55 -5.57 6.29
C GLU A 66 -1.46 -7.08 6.12
N ILE A 67 -1.96 -7.58 4.98
CA ILE A 67 -1.86 -8.97 4.60
C ILE A 67 -1.11 -9.04 3.27
N SER A 68 0.06 -9.68 3.26
CA SER A 68 0.78 -9.99 2.02
C SER A 68 0.27 -11.32 1.48
N VAL A 69 -0.13 -11.33 0.21
CA VAL A 69 -0.71 -12.49 -0.45
C VAL A 69 -0.15 -12.72 -1.86
N ILE A 70 -0.17 -13.99 -2.28
CA ILE A 70 0.11 -14.41 -3.66
C ILE A 70 -1.17 -15.01 -4.25
N PRO A 71 -1.78 -14.40 -5.29
CA PRO A 71 -2.83 -15.03 -6.06
C PRO A 71 -2.25 -16.05 -7.03
N ASN A 72 -2.61 -17.32 -6.86
CA ASN A 72 -2.19 -18.42 -7.72
C ASN A 72 -3.17 -18.65 -8.86
N PHE A 73 -2.77 -19.44 -9.87
CA PHE A 73 -3.64 -19.94 -10.95
C PHE A 73 -4.31 -18.83 -11.78
N GLY A 74 -3.67 -17.65 -11.86
CA GLY A 74 -4.24 -16.48 -12.55
C GLY A 74 -5.42 -15.85 -11.82
N SER A 75 -5.55 -16.05 -10.51
CA SER A 75 -6.68 -15.57 -9.70
C SER A 75 -6.60 -14.07 -9.33
N ASN A 76 -5.71 -13.30 -9.94
CA ASN A 76 -5.50 -11.88 -9.64
C ASN A 76 -6.79 -11.06 -9.76
N GLU A 77 -7.48 -11.09 -10.91
CA GLU A 77 -8.73 -10.34 -11.08
C GLU A 77 -9.81 -10.84 -10.11
N TYR A 78 -9.86 -12.14 -9.85
CA TYR A 78 -10.78 -12.73 -8.88
C TYR A 78 -10.52 -12.21 -7.45
N LEU A 79 -9.27 -12.12 -7.03
CA LEU A 79 -8.86 -11.55 -5.74
C LEU A 79 -9.34 -10.10 -5.63
N TYR A 80 -9.05 -9.26 -6.63
CA TYR A 80 -9.49 -7.86 -6.62
C TYR A 80 -11.02 -7.73 -6.56
N LYS A 81 -11.75 -8.53 -7.32
CA LYS A 81 -13.22 -8.53 -7.31
C LYS A 81 -13.80 -9.00 -5.97
N LYS A 82 -13.18 -9.98 -5.32
CA LYS A 82 -13.58 -10.43 -3.97
C LYS A 82 -13.35 -9.35 -2.92
N ILE A 83 -12.24 -8.59 -3.00
CA ILE A 83 -11.98 -7.46 -2.12
C ILE A 83 -12.99 -6.32 -2.38
N GLU A 84 -13.26 -5.98 -3.64
CA GLU A 84 -14.27 -4.99 -4.04
C GLU A 84 -15.68 -5.36 -3.52
N GLN A 85 -16.00 -6.66 -3.53
CA GLN A 85 -17.24 -7.15 -2.96
C GLN A 85 -17.28 -6.99 -1.44
N ILE A 86 -16.20 -7.31 -0.71
CA ILE A 86 -16.12 -7.07 0.74
C ILE A 86 -16.32 -5.58 1.05
N ASP A 87 -15.61 -4.71 0.34
CA ASP A 87 -15.71 -3.25 0.47
C ASP A 87 -17.15 -2.75 0.21
N THR A 88 -17.79 -3.24 -0.85
CA THR A 88 -19.19 -2.92 -1.15
C THR A 88 -20.14 -3.40 -0.04
N LYS A 89 -19.92 -4.62 0.47
CA LYS A 89 -20.73 -5.18 1.56
C LYS A 89 -20.54 -4.46 2.88
N LEU A 90 -19.34 -3.93 3.15
CA LEU A 90 -19.08 -3.06 4.30
C LEU A 90 -19.89 -1.76 4.20
N ARG A 91 -19.91 -1.12 3.02
CA ARG A 91 -20.73 0.10 2.78
C ARG A 91 -22.23 -0.17 2.93
N GLU A 92 -22.69 -1.31 2.43
CA GLU A 92 -24.09 -1.75 2.54
C GLU A 92 -24.47 -2.21 3.97
N LYS A 93 -23.49 -2.43 4.85
CA LYS A 93 -23.68 -3.01 6.20
C LYS A 93 -24.39 -4.37 6.15
N ASP A 94 -24.03 -5.21 5.18
CA ASP A 94 -24.66 -6.51 4.94
C ASP A 94 -24.25 -7.54 6.00
N GLU A 95 -25.00 -7.56 7.11
CA GLU A 95 -24.76 -8.47 8.23
C GLU A 95 -24.86 -9.95 7.84
N ILE A 96 -25.71 -10.29 6.88
CA ILE A 96 -25.92 -11.68 6.45
C ILE A 96 -24.66 -12.18 5.74
N PHE A 97 -24.15 -11.41 4.78
CA PHE A 97 -22.91 -11.75 4.08
C PHE A 97 -21.74 -11.97 5.05
N PHE A 98 -21.55 -11.06 6.03
CA PHE A 98 -20.44 -11.20 6.98
C PHE A 98 -20.58 -12.38 7.94
N GLN A 99 -21.81 -12.73 8.31
CA GLN A 99 -22.07 -13.96 9.08
C GLN A 99 -21.77 -15.21 8.25
N GLU A 100 -22.16 -15.25 6.97
CA GLU A 100 -21.91 -16.38 6.07
C GLU A 100 -20.42 -16.65 5.88
N ILE A 101 -19.61 -15.60 5.72
CA ILE A 101 -18.14 -15.75 5.59
C ILE A 101 -17.44 -15.93 6.95
N GLY A 102 -18.17 -15.87 8.07
CA GLY A 102 -17.64 -16.04 9.43
C GLY A 102 -16.87 -14.83 9.99
N LEU A 103 -17.02 -13.65 9.38
CA LEU A 103 -16.33 -12.43 9.80
C LEU A 103 -17.03 -11.77 10.99
N LYS A 104 -16.41 -11.87 12.17
CA LYS A 104 -16.92 -11.21 13.37
C LYS A 104 -16.48 -9.75 13.41
N ASN A 105 -17.24 -8.92 14.13
CA ASN A 105 -16.88 -7.51 14.37
C ASN A 105 -16.65 -6.69 13.09
N PHE A 106 -17.26 -7.05 11.95
CA PHE A 106 -17.06 -6.36 10.67
C PHE A 106 -17.40 -4.85 10.74
N LYS A 107 -18.30 -4.46 11.65
CA LYS A 107 -18.68 -3.06 11.90
C LYS A 107 -17.52 -2.15 12.31
N ARG A 108 -16.42 -2.75 12.78
CA ARG A 108 -15.19 -2.05 13.16
C ARG A 108 -14.27 -1.78 11.99
N ILE A 109 -14.50 -2.42 10.85
CA ILE A 109 -13.73 -2.24 9.63
C ILE A 109 -14.19 -0.94 8.99
N THR A 110 -13.27 0.01 8.85
CA THR A 110 -13.54 1.33 8.28
C THR A 110 -13.16 1.41 6.82
N ASN A 111 -12.15 0.64 6.39
CA ASN A 111 -11.68 0.60 5.01
C ASN A 111 -11.00 -0.72 4.70
N ILE A 112 -11.08 -1.18 3.45
CA ILE A 112 -10.32 -2.32 2.92
C ILE A 112 -9.92 -2.02 1.49
N GLU A 113 -8.64 -2.17 1.20
CA GLU A 113 -8.05 -1.90 -0.11
C GLU A 113 -7.06 -3.00 -0.47
N ILE A 114 -6.79 -3.14 -1.77
CA ILE A 114 -5.78 -4.04 -2.29
C ILE A 114 -4.91 -3.31 -3.31
N GLU A 115 -3.60 -3.45 -3.15
CA GLU A 115 -2.61 -2.92 -4.07
C GLU A 115 -1.53 -3.96 -4.34
N ALA A 116 -0.92 -3.92 -5.51
CA ALA A 116 0.32 -4.64 -5.73
C ALA A 116 1.48 -3.85 -5.08
N TYR A 117 2.42 -4.51 -4.40
CA TYR A 117 3.54 -3.84 -3.72
C TYR A 117 4.91 -4.35 -4.22
N PRO A 118 5.98 -3.54 -4.10
CA PRO A 118 6.83 -3.16 -5.22
C PRO A 118 7.45 -4.37 -5.92
N ALA A 119 6.97 -4.60 -7.13
CA ALA A 119 7.26 -5.82 -7.87
C ALA A 119 8.18 -5.61 -9.09
N ILE A 120 8.75 -4.42 -9.34
CA ILE A 120 9.54 -4.22 -10.58
C ILE A 120 10.72 -5.20 -10.63
N TYR A 121 11.46 -5.37 -9.54
CA TYR A 121 12.58 -6.31 -9.52
C TYR A 121 12.13 -7.77 -9.58
N SER A 122 11.06 -8.15 -8.89
CA SER A 122 10.54 -9.52 -8.92
C SER A 122 9.84 -9.85 -10.25
N PHE A 123 9.21 -8.87 -10.89
CA PHE A 123 8.60 -8.96 -12.22
C PHE A 123 9.67 -9.12 -13.30
N VAL A 124 10.75 -8.34 -13.26
CA VAL A 124 11.89 -8.49 -14.18
C VAL A 124 12.59 -9.83 -13.99
N ASN A 125 12.81 -10.26 -12.74
CA ASN A 125 13.61 -11.45 -12.43
C ASN A 125 12.77 -12.75 -12.38
N ASN A 126 11.51 -12.71 -12.80
CA ASN A 126 10.69 -13.91 -12.84
C ASN A 126 11.16 -14.83 -13.98
N LYS A 127 11.74 -15.97 -13.64
CA LYS A 127 12.26 -16.97 -14.60
C LYS A 127 11.17 -17.52 -15.53
N ASP A 128 9.92 -17.53 -15.08
CA ASP A 128 8.79 -18.01 -15.89
C ASP A 128 8.29 -16.95 -16.89
N GLN A 129 8.82 -15.72 -16.81
CA GLN A 129 8.40 -14.58 -17.63
C GLN A 129 9.62 -13.80 -18.15
N GLU A 130 10.52 -14.47 -18.87
CA GLU A 130 11.75 -13.89 -19.45
C GLU A 130 11.47 -12.62 -20.30
N ASN A 131 10.27 -12.53 -20.91
CA ASN A 131 9.86 -11.39 -21.71
C ASN A 131 9.49 -10.13 -20.89
N ASN A 132 9.39 -10.23 -19.56
CA ASN A 132 9.03 -9.09 -18.71
C ASN A 132 10.06 -7.96 -18.77
N PHE A 133 11.34 -8.33 -18.89
CA PHE A 133 12.40 -7.34 -19.07
C PHE A 133 12.27 -6.59 -20.41
N GLU A 134 11.94 -7.31 -21.48
CA GLU A 134 11.75 -6.72 -22.80
C GLU A 134 10.51 -5.83 -22.84
N LEU A 135 9.42 -6.26 -22.21
CA LEU A 135 8.21 -5.45 -22.03
C LEU A 135 8.52 -4.14 -21.28
N ILE A 136 9.28 -4.21 -20.19
CA ILE A 136 9.71 -3.02 -19.43
C ILE A 136 10.57 -2.09 -20.29
N LYS A 137 11.49 -2.65 -21.08
CA LYS A 137 12.32 -1.88 -22.01
C LYS A 137 11.46 -1.13 -23.03
N LEU A 138 10.46 -1.79 -23.63
CA LEU A 138 9.49 -1.17 -24.55
C LEU A 138 8.69 -0.05 -23.87
N MET A 139 8.27 -0.24 -22.61
CA MET A 139 7.56 0.80 -21.85
C MET A 139 8.45 1.98 -21.47
N ALA A 140 9.75 1.75 -21.24
CA ALA A 140 10.71 2.79 -20.92
C ALA A 140 11.00 3.71 -22.13
N GLU A 141 10.87 3.20 -23.35
CA GLU A 141 11.02 3.99 -24.59
C GLU A 141 9.94 5.09 -24.71
N ASP A 142 8.74 4.89 -24.17
CA ASP A 142 7.65 5.89 -24.12
C ASP A 142 7.82 6.92 -22.98
N GLY A 143 8.88 6.81 -22.16
CA GLY A 143 9.29 7.83 -21.19
C GLY A 143 8.45 7.95 -19.92
N ASN A 144 7.46 7.07 -19.69
CA ASN A 144 6.56 7.14 -18.51
C ASN A 144 6.36 5.79 -17.80
N ILE A 145 7.45 5.05 -17.64
CA ILE A 145 7.48 3.72 -16.99
C ILE A 145 6.78 3.71 -15.64
N ASP A 146 6.98 4.72 -14.80
CA ASP A 146 6.37 4.80 -13.46
C ASP A 146 4.84 4.83 -13.52
N LYS A 147 4.27 5.51 -14.51
CA LYS A 147 2.82 5.60 -14.70
C LYS A 147 2.25 4.29 -15.23
N ILE A 148 2.95 3.64 -16.16
CA ILE A 148 2.47 2.38 -16.76
C ILE A 148 2.58 1.23 -15.77
N MET A 149 3.64 1.19 -14.95
CA MET A 149 3.86 0.19 -13.91
C MET A 149 2.85 0.33 -12.76
N LYS A 150 2.48 1.56 -12.39
CA LYS A 150 1.48 1.83 -11.34
C LYS A 150 0.05 1.78 -11.85
N ASP A 151 -0.16 1.68 -13.17
CA ASP A 151 -1.50 1.57 -13.73
C ASP A 151 -2.19 0.31 -13.20
N ASN A 152 -3.49 0.43 -12.91
CA ASN A 152 -4.28 -0.66 -12.32
C ASN A 152 -4.35 -1.89 -13.22
N ILE A 153 -4.22 -1.75 -14.55
CA ILE A 153 -4.24 -2.88 -15.48
C ILE A 153 -2.92 -3.65 -15.38
N THR A 154 -1.79 -2.95 -15.37
CA THR A 154 -0.46 -3.58 -15.33
C THR A 154 -0.16 -4.17 -13.95
N SER A 155 -0.35 -3.39 -12.89
CA SER A 155 0.02 -3.77 -11.52
C SER A 155 -0.76 -4.97 -10.99
N LYS A 156 -1.99 -5.20 -11.47
CA LYS A 156 -2.76 -6.42 -11.14
C LYS A 156 -2.04 -7.70 -11.53
N ASN A 157 -1.19 -7.69 -12.56
CA ASN A 157 -0.45 -8.87 -13.03
C ASN A 157 0.83 -9.15 -12.22
N TYR A 158 1.15 -8.34 -11.22
CA TYR A 158 2.28 -8.59 -10.35
C TYR A 158 2.06 -9.83 -9.48
N TYR A 159 3.16 -10.41 -9.01
CA TYR A 159 3.13 -11.67 -8.27
C TYR A 159 2.69 -11.50 -6.81
N HIS A 160 3.06 -10.38 -6.18
CA HIS A 160 2.75 -10.09 -4.78
C HIS A 160 1.73 -8.96 -4.65
N HIS A 161 0.78 -9.15 -3.74
CA HIS A 161 -0.24 -8.16 -3.41
C HIS A 161 -0.32 -7.94 -1.92
N LYS A 162 -0.75 -6.73 -1.55
CA LYS A 162 -0.98 -6.32 -0.18
C LYS A 162 -2.44 -5.91 -0.04
N ILE A 163 -3.13 -6.55 0.90
CA ILE A 163 -4.46 -6.15 1.35
C ILE A 163 -4.26 -5.28 2.58
N SER A 164 -4.70 -4.03 2.50
CA SER A 164 -4.63 -3.03 3.56
C SER A 164 -6.01 -2.86 4.19
N ILE A 165 -6.13 -3.08 5.49
CA ILE A 165 -7.41 -2.96 6.20
C ILE A 165 -7.27 -1.99 7.37
N GLN A 166 -8.23 -1.08 7.50
CA GLN A 166 -8.30 -0.14 8.63
C GLN A 166 -9.47 -0.47 9.54
N THR A 167 -9.24 -0.31 10.85
CA THR A 167 -10.25 -0.62 11.87
C THR A 167 -10.26 0.39 13.02
N ASP A 168 -11.40 0.53 13.68
CA ASP A 168 -11.59 1.41 14.85
C ASP A 168 -11.14 0.81 16.19
N GLY A 169 -10.37 -0.29 16.14
CA GLY A 169 -9.61 -0.79 17.26
C GLY A 169 -9.04 -2.19 17.02
N MET A 170 -8.39 -2.75 18.03
CA MET A 170 -7.65 -4.00 17.85
C MET A 170 -8.54 -5.21 17.55
N LEU A 171 -8.10 -6.06 16.63
CA LEU A 171 -8.73 -7.33 16.28
C LEU A 171 -7.73 -8.49 16.40
N LYS A 172 -8.27 -9.69 16.66
CA LYS A 172 -7.51 -10.94 16.63
C LYS A 172 -7.53 -11.54 15.24
N LYS A 173 -6.43 -12.17 14.84
CA LYS A 173 -6.27 -12.76 13.49
C LYS A 173 -7.38 -13.76 13.17
N GLU A 174 -7.71 -14.63 14.12
CA GLU A 174 -8.64 -15.74 13.97
C GLU A 174 -10.09 -15.27 13.74
N GLU A 175 -10.45 -14.10 14.28
CA GLU A 175 -11.80 -13.55 14.19
C GLU A 175 -12.00 -12.64 12.97
N PHE A 176 -10.91 -12.25 12.32
CA PHE A 176 -10.88 -11.16 11.35
C PHE A 176 -10.15 -11.53 10.05
N ILE A 177 -8.86 -11.83 10.11
CA ILE A 177 -8.04 -12.15 8.93
C ILE A 177 -8.37 -13.55 8.40
N THR A 178 -8.50 -14.54 9.28
CA THR A 178 -8.75 -15.93 8.89
C THR A 178 -10.07 -16.10 8.10
N PRO A 179 -11.22 -15.52 8.53
CA PRO A 179 -12.44 -15.54 7.74
C PRO A 179 -12.30 -14.90 6.36
N ILE A 180 -11.59 -13.77 6.26
CA ILE A 180 -11.32 -13.09 4.98
C ILE A 180 -10.50 -14.02 4.07
N LEU A 181 -9.40 -14.58 4.55
CA LEU A 181 -8.56 -15.49 3.77
C LEU A 181 -9.32 -16.75 3.33
N ASN A 182 -10.17 -17.30 4.18
CA ASN A 182 -11.03 -18.43 3.83
C ASN A 182 -11.98 -18.04 2.69
N TYR A 183 -12.65 -16.90 2.80
CA TYR A 183 -13.54 -16.39 1.75
C TYR A 183 -12.82 -16.16 0.41
N LEU A 184 -11.58 -15.64 0.44
CA LEU A 184 -10.76 -15.48 -0.76
C LEU A 184 -10.43 -16.84 -1.41
N ASN A 185 -10.36 -17.92 -0.63
CA ASN A 185 -10.07 -19.27 -1.10
C ASN A 185 -11.34 -20.10 -1.44
N THR A 186 -12.49 -19.47 -1.70
CA THR A 186 -13.74 -20.18 -2.09
C THR A 186 -14.11 -19.95 -3.55
N ASN A 187 -13.76 -20.92 -4.42
CA ASN A 187 -14.16 -20.90 -5.82
C ASN A 187 -13.95 -22.27 -6.49
N ILE A 188 -15.02 -22.85 -7.05
CA ILE A 188 -15.00 -24.20 -7.65
C ILE A 188 -13.98 -24.32 -8.80
N TYR A 189 -13.87 -23.30 -9.66
CA TYR A 189 -12.95 -23.32 -10.79
C TYR A 189 -11.50 -23.32 -10.30
N PHE A 190 -11.14 -22.39 -9.41
CA PHE A 190 -9.78 -22.28 -8.90
C PHE A 190 -9.40 -23.43 -7.96
N GLU A 191 -10.33 -24.00 -7.21
CA GLU A 191 -10.11 -25.23 -6.44
C GLU A 191 -9.76 -26.42 -7.35
N THR A 192 -10.37 -26.49 -8.53
CA THR A 192 -10.04 -27.51 -9.52
C THR A 192 -8.64 -27.28 -10.09
N GLN A 193 -8.31 -26.04 -10.45
CA GLN A 193 -6.95 -25.69 -10.92
C GLN A 193 -5.90 -26.02 -9.86
N GLN A 194 -6.16 -25.66 -8.59
CA GLN A 194 -5.29 -25.95 -7.47
C GLN A 194 -4.94 -27.44 -7.38
N LYS A 195 -5.95 -28.32 -7.38
CA LYS A 195 -5.75 -29.78 -7.29
C LYS A 195 -4.95 -30.31 -8.48
N ILE A 196 -5.21 -29.82 -9.68
CA ILE A 196 -4.47 -30.21 -10.89
C ILE A 196 -3.01 -29.80 -10.79
N HIS A 197 -2.73 -28.55 -10.41
CA HIS A 197 -1.37 -28.05 -10.25
C HIS A 197 -0.60 -28.82 -9.16
N GLN A 198 -1.21 -29.08 -8.00
CA GLN A 198 -0.61 -29.89 -6.94
C GLN A 198 -0.27 -31.30 -7.41
N LYS A 199 -1.20 -31.94 -8.13
CA LYS A 199 -0.97 -33.27 -8.70
C LYS A 199 0.20 -33.26 -9.69
N ASN A 200 0.23 -32.29 -10.61
CA ASN A 200 1.29 -32.15 -11.60
C ASN A 200 2.66 -31.93 -10.94
N LEU A 201 2.73 -31.10 -9.89
CA LEU A 201 3.96 -30.90 -9.12
C LEU A 201 4.44 -32.19 -8.46
N ALA A 202 3.55 -32.92 -7.78
CA ALA A 202 3.88 -34.18 -7.14
C ALA A 202 4.37 -35.24 -8.15
N GLU A 203 3.69 -35.35 -9.30
CA GLU A 203 4.10 -36.25 -10.38
C GLU A 203 5.48 -35.87 -10.94
N LYS A 204 5.71 -34.58 -11.19
CA LYS A 204 6.99 -34.08 -11.71
C LYS A 204 8.13 -34.31 -10.71
N ILE A 205 7.91 -34.11 -9.41
CA ILE A 205 8.88 -34.42 -8.36
C ILE A 205 9.23 -35.91 -8.36
N ALA A 206 8.22 -36.79 -8.44
CA ALA A 206 8.43 -38.24 -8.49
C ALA A 206 9.18 -38.69 -9.75
N ILE A 207 8.89 -38.07 -10.90
CA ILE A 207 9.62 -38.31 -12.15
C ILE A 207 11.08 -37.87 -12.00
N ASN A 208 11.34 -36.67 -11.46
CA ASN A 208 12.70 -36.18 -11.25
C ASN A 208 13.48 -37.12 -10.31
N ASP A 209 12.87 -37.64 -9.26
CA ASP A 209 13.49 -38.65 -8.38
C ASP A 209 13.83 -39.95 -9.10
N SER A 210 12.96 -40.40 -10.01
CA SER A 210 13.22 -41.58 -10.84
C SER A 210 14.37 -41.33 -11.81
N LEU A 211 14.41 -40.16 -12.47
CA LEU A 211 15.47 -39.78 -13.39
C LEU A 211 16.83 -39.66 -12.69
N ILE A 212 16.86 -39.06 -11.49
CA ILE A 212 18.08 -38.97 -10.68
C ILE A 212 18.62 -40.38 -10.37
N LYS A 213 17.76 -41.32 -9.96
CA LYS A 213 18.16 -42.71 -9.72
C LYS A 213 18.67 -43.41 -10.99
N GLN A 214 18.05 -43.16 -12.14
CA GLN A 214 18.51 -43.71 -13.41
C GLN A 214 19.89 -43.17 -13.79
N ILE A 215 20.13 -41.87 -13.60
CA ILE A 215 21.44 -41.25 -13.81
C ILE A 215 22.48 -41.83 -12.86
N ASP A 216 22.16 -42.03 -11.59
CA ASP A 216 23.04 -42.67 -10.62
C ASP A 216 23.48 -44.07 -11.07
N ASN A 217 22.53 -44.87 -11.53
CA ASN A 217 22.81 -46.21 -12.06
C ASN A 217 23.69 -46.16 -13.34
N LEU A 218 23.43 -45.23 -14.25
CA LEU A 218 24.25 -45.04 -15.46
C LEU A 218 25.68 -44.64 -15.12
N ILE A 219 25.88 -43.71 -14.18
CA ILE A 219 27.21 -43.30 -13.72
C ILE A 219 27.95 -44.50 -13.13
N ILE A 220 27.29 -45.34 -12.31
CA ILE A 220 27.90 -46.55 -11.75
C ILE A 220 28.31 -47.54 -12.84
N LEU A 221 27.44 -47.79 -13.84
CA LEU A 221 27.73 -48.70 -14.96
C LEU A 221 28.93 -48.21 -15.79
N LEU A 222 28.97 -46.91 -16.13
CA LEU A 222 30.06 -46.30 -16.89
C LEU A 222 31.38 -46.27 -16.10
N SER A 223 31.31 -46.11 -14.78
CA SER A 223 32.49 -46.10 -13.90
C SER A 223 33.07 -47.49 -13.64
N SER A 224 32.21 -48.52 -13.62
CA SER A 224 32.60 -49.92 -13.32
C SER A 224 33.06 -50.72 -14.54
N ASN A 225 32.73 -50.31 -15.77
CA ASN A 225 33.23 -50.95 -16.98
C ASN A 225 34.74 -50.71 -17.16
N SER A 226 35.53 -51.76 -16.94
CA SER A 226 36.99 -51.84 -17.09
C SER A 226 37.39 -52.65 -18.33
N SER A 227 36.70 -52.47 -19.46
CA SER A 227 37.11 -53.10 -20.73
C SER A 227 38.28 -52.36 -21.38
N THR A 228 39.27 -53.11 -21.81
CA THR A 228 40.54 -52.70 -22.46
C THR A 228 40.37 -52.24 -23.92
N GLY A 229 39.32 -51.47 -24.22
CA GLY A 229 39.00 -50.99 -25.57
C GLY A 229 38.81 -49.47 -25.65
N THR A 230 39.11 -48.87 -26.81
CA THR A 230 38.97 -47.43 -27.10
C THR A 230 37.53 -46.93 -26.98
N ILE A 231 36.53 -47.80 -27.16
CA ILE A 231 35.08 -47.49 -27.06
C ILE A 231 34.69 -47.10 -25.62
N SER A 232 35.33 -47.70 -24.61
CA SER A 232 35.08 -47.42 -23.18
C SER A 232 35.63 -46.06 -22.70
N ILE A 233 36.56 -45.43 -23.44
CA ILE A 233 37.08 -44.09 -23.09
C ILE A 233 36.09 -43.01 -23.54
N SER A 234 35.48 -43.17 -24.71
CA SER A 234 34.43 -42.24 -25.20
C SER A 234 33.18 -42.24 -24.31
N GLU A 235 32.77 -43.40 -23.78
CA GLU A 235 31.59 -43.50 -22.91
C GLU A 235 31.81 -42.88 -21.53
N LYS A 236 33.05 -42.93 -20.99
CA LYS A 236 33.40 -42.29 -19.71
C LYS A 236 33.44 -40.76 -19.78
N ASN A 237 33.70 -40.20 -20.96
CA ASN A 237 33.70 -38.75 -21.16
C ASN A 237 32.30 -38.13 -21.02
N SER A 238 31.23 -38.93 -21.01
CA SER A 238 29.84 -38.48 -20.78
C SER A 238 29.46 -38.40 -19.30
N ILE A 239 30.31 -38.86 -18.36
CA ILE A 239 30.01 -38.82 -16.92
C ILE A 239 29.82 -37.37 -16.41
N PRO A 240 30.67 -36.38 -16.76
CA PRO A 240 30.45 -34.99 -16.34
C PRO A 240 29.07 -34.46 -16.76
N GLU A 241 28.63 -34.70 -17.99
CA GLU A 241 27.31 -34.28 -18.49
C GLU A 241 26.15 -34.90 -17.68
N LEU A 242 26.29 -36.17 -17.29
CA LEU A 242 25.32 -36.86 -16.44
C LEU A 242 25.28 -36.27 -15.03
N VAL A 243 26.44 -35.92 -14.46
CA VAL A 243 26.53 -35.25 -13.15
C VAL A 243 25.87 -33.88 -13.20
N ASP A 244 26.15 -33.08 -14.24
CA ASP A 244 25.52 -31.78 -14.44
C ASP A 244 24.00 -31.91 -14.62
N LYS A 245 23.55 -32.91 -15.38
CA LYS A 245 22.11 -33.16 -15.54
C LYS A 245 21.45 -33.54 -14.22
N LYS A 246 22.12 -34.35 -13.39
CA LYS A 246 21.65 -34.71 -12.06
C LYS A 246 21.54 -33.48 -11.16
N ASP A 247 22.56 -32.63 -11.13
CA ASP A 247 22.54 -31.40 -10.31
C ASP A 247 21.37 -30.49 -10.70
N ASN A 248 21.17 -30.29 -12.02
CA ASN A 248 20.02 -29.54 -12.52
C ASN A 248 18.66 -30.13 -12.11
N LEU A 249 18.50 -31.46 -12.14
CA LEU A 249 17.27 -32.13 -11.69
C LEU A 249 17.04 -31.97 -10.18
N ILE A 250 18.11 -31.96 -9.38
CA ILE A 250 18.06 -31.71 -7.94
C ILE A 250 17.61 -30.28 -7.67
N GLN A 251 18.20 -29.29 -8.35
CA GLN A 251 17.81 -27.89 -8.24
C GLN A 251 16.36 -27.68 -8.69
N GLU A 252 15.94 -28.28 -9.81
CA GLU A 252 14.55 -28.25 -10.28
C GLU A 252 13.60 -28.81 -9.20
N LYS A 253 13.92 -29.98 -8.63
CA LYS A 253 13.11 -30.57 -7.55
C LYS A 253 12.98 -29.65 -6.34
N GLN A 254 14.06 -29.00 -5.90
CA GLN A 254 14.03 -28.07 -4.78
C GLN A 254 13.09 -26.89 -5.06
N ASN A 255 13.12 -26.34 -6.28
CA ASN A 255 12.22 -25.26 -6.68
C ASN A 255 10.75 -25.72 -6.74
N LEU A 256 10.50 -26.94 -7.23
CA LEU A 256 9.15 -27.53 -7.27
C LEU A 256 8.57 -27.71 -5.87
N LEU A 257 9.37 -28.10 -4.87
CA LEU A 257 8.94 -28.23 -3.48
C LEU A 257 8.56 -26.87 -2.86
N ILE A 258 9.30 -25.80 -3.18
CA ILE A 258 8.93 -24.44 -2.76
C ILE A 258 7.59 -24.05 -3.41
N THR A 259 7.43 -24.33 -4.70
CA THR A 259 6.21 -24.04 -5.47
C THR A 259 5.00 -24.81 -4.94
N GLU A 260 5.19 -26.06 -4.51
CA GLU A 260 4.14 -26.88 -3.89
C GLU A 260 3.55 -26.21 -2.64
N SER A 261 4.41 -25.59 -1.82
CA SER A 261 3.98 -24.85 -0.63
C SER A 261 3.18 -23.59 -0.94
N ILE A 262 3.36 -23.01 -2.13
CA ILE A 262 2.66 -21.81 -2.60
C ILE A 262 1.31 -22.20 -3.22
N PHE A 263 1.27 -23.27 -4.02
CA PHE A 263 0.05 -23.76 -4.70
C PHE A 263 -0.92 -24.53 -3.79
N ASP A 264 -0.73 -24.48 -2.47
CA ASP A 264 -1.65 -25.05 -1.48
C ASP A 264 -2.91 -24.20 -1.23
N LYS A 265 -2.99 -23.01 -1.83
CA LYS A 265 -4.11 -22.08 -1.75
C LYS A 265 -4.33 -21.37 -3.08
N ILE A 266 -5.56 -20.93 -3.33
CA ILE A 266 -5.90 -20.04 -4.46
C ILE A 266 -5.27 -18.67 -4.21
N VAL A 267 -5.43 -18.15 -2.99
CA VAL A 267 -4.79 -16.93 -2.51
C VAL A 267 -3.96 -17.32 -1.28
N LYS A 268 -2.64 -17.42 -1.48
CA LYS A 268 -1.68 -17.81 -0.44
C LYS A 268 -1.36 -16.63 0.46
N GLU A 269 -1.47 -16.80 1.77
CA GLU A 269 -0.95 -15.83 2.74
C GLU A 269 0.58 -15.99 2.87
N GLU A 270 1.31 -14.90 2.65
CA GLU A 270 2.75 -14.83 2.95
C GLU A 270 2.98 -14.31 4.37
N SER A 271 2.26 -13.26 4.75
CA SER A 271 2.33 -12.69 6.10
C SER A 271 1.08 -11.88 6.44
N SER A 272 0.81 -11.78 7.74
CA SER A 272 -0.22 -10.89 8.29
C SER A 272 0.37 -10.06 9.44
N ILE A 273 0.34 -8.74 9.31
CA ILE A 273 0.73 -7.81 10.35
C ILE A 273 -0.53 -7.10 10.83
N LEU A 274 -0.82 -7.22 12.13
CA LEU A 274 -2.06 -6.71 12.71
C LEU A 274 -1.79 -5.58 13.69
N ASN A 275 -2.82 -4.74 13.88
CA ASN A 275 -2.90 -3.77 14.97
C ASN A 275 -1.76 -2.73 14.96
N ILE A 276 -1.27 -2.34 13.77
CA ILE A 276 -0.34 -1.22 13.64
C ILE A 276 -1.13 0.05 13.93
N ARG A 277 -0.79 0.73 15.03
CA ARG A 277 -1.47 1.98 15.39
C ARG A 277 -0.98 3.11 14.50
N ASP A 278 -1.92 3.80 13.86
CA ASP A 278 -1.59 5.02 13.14
C ASP A 278 -1.30 6.16 14.13
N TYR A 279 -0.12 6.77 14.02
CA TYR A 279 0.29 7.91 14.83
C TYR A 279 0.20 9.16 13.97
N LYS A 280 -0.85 9.94 14.19
CA LYS A 280 -0.96 11.27 13.56
C LYS A 280 0.10 12.22 14.14
N PRO A 281 0.77 13.03 13.30
CA PRO A 281 1.62 14.11 13.77
C PRO A 281 0.90 14.99 14.80
N LEU A 282 1.63 15.55 15.76
CA LEU A 282 1.05 16.32 16.88
C LEU A 282 0.05 17.41 16.42
N LEU A 283 0.36 18.08 15.30
CA LEU A 283 -0.48 19.15 14.73
C LEU A 283 -1.75 18.63 14.03
N LEU A 284 -1.73 17.42 13.49
CA LEU A 284 -2.89 16.76 12.87
C LEU A 284 -3.65 15.88 13.87
N ASN A 285 -3.18 15.79 15.11
CA ASN A 285 -3.91 15.12 16.17
C ASN A 285 -5.16 15.94 16.49
N ASN A 286 -6.34 15.31 16.43
CA ASN A 286 -7.63 15.93 16.72
C ASN A 286 -7.63 16.66 18.08
N LYS A 287 -6.86 16.16 19.06
CA LYS A 287 -6.69 16.75 20.40
C LYS A 287 -6.01 18.12 20.41
N VAL A 288 -5.27 18.45 19.36
CA VAL A 288 -4.62 19.75 19.17
C VAL A 288 -5.36 20.56 18.10
N LEU A 289 -5.76 19.89 17.00
CA LEU A 289 -6.41 20.52 15.86
C LEU A 289 -7.77 21.14 16.22
N PHE A 290 -8.65 20.45 16.95
CA PHE A 290 -9.98 20.97 17.28
C PHE A 290 -9.94 22.18 18.21
N PRO A 291 -9.17 22.19 19.32
CA PRO A 291 -8.97 23.41 20.10
C PRO A 291 -8.48 24.58 19.26
N LEU A 292 -7.48 24.34 18.40
CA LEU A 292 -6.88 25.39 17.57
C LEU A 292 -7.88 25.93 16.55
N LEU A 293 -8.67 25.04 15.92
CA LEU A 293 -9.70 25.42 14.95
C LEU A 293 -10.82 26.23 15.61
N LEU A 294 -11.29 25.86 16.80
CA LEU A 294 -12.28 26.64 17.54
C LEU A 294 -11.78 28.03 17.92
N ILE A 295 -10.52 28.13 18.36
CA ILE A 295 -9.88 29.41 18.67
C ILE A 295 -9.72 30.26 17.41
N LEU A 296 -9.29 29.66 16.29
CA LEU A 296 -9.17 30.33 15.00
C LEU A 296 -10.53 30.88 14.53
N LEU A 297 -11.59 30.07 14.61
CA LEU A 297 -12.94 30.45 14.22
C LEU A 297 -13.47 31.59 15.08
N TYR A 298 -13.18 31.57 16.39
CA TYR A 298 -13.47 32.69 17.30
C TYR A 298 -12.74 33.98 16.89
N PHE A 299 -11.46 33.91 16.52
CA PHE A 299 -10.69 35.07 16.05
C PHE A 299 -11.23 35.63 14.72
N LEU A 300 -11.57 34.76 13.77
CA LEU A 300 -12.19 35.15 12.50
C LEU A 300 -13.54 35.83 12.75
N PHE A 301 -14.40 35.24 13.58
CA PHE A 301 -15.70 35.81 13.94
C PHE A 301 -15.56 37.17 14.63
N PHE A 302 -14.63 37.32 15.57
CA PHE A 302 -14.41 38.58 16.26
C PHE A 302 -13.91 39.67 15.30
N SER A 303 -12.96 39.32 14.43
CA SER A 303 -12.40 40.24 13.43
C SER A 303 -13.46 40.68 12.43
N PHE A 304 -14.26 39.74 11.93
CA PHE A 304 -15.40 40.00 11.07
C PHE A 304 -16.41 40.94 11.74
N LYS A 305 -16.77 40.67 13.01
CA LYS A 305 -17.69 41.53 13.78
C LYS A 305 -17.16 42.95 13.95
N LYS A 306 -15.85 43.13 14.14
CA LYS A 306 -15.21 44.46 14.25
C LYS A 306 -15.31 45.23 12.92
N VAL A 307 -14.98 44.56 11.81
CA VAL A 307 -15.08 45.16 10.46
C VAL A 307 -16.53 45.49 10.12
N TYR A 308 -17.45 44.56 10.36
CA TYR A 308 -18.89 44.74 10.12
C TYR A 308 -19.43 45.97 10.86
N LYS A 309 -19.12 46.12 12.16
CA LYS A 309 -19.53 47.30 12.94
C LYS A 309 -18.97 48.61 12.38
N SER A 310 -17.71 48.61 11.94
CA SER A 310 -17.07 49.78 11.34
C SER A 310 -17.71 50.19 10.01
N GLN A 311 -18.11 49.20 9.19
CA GLN A 311 -18.81 49.48 7.93
C GLN A 311 -20.25 49.93 8.17
N LEU A 312 -20.95 49.36 9.16
CA LEU A 312 -22.31 49.76 9.51
C LEU A 312 -22.37 51.22 9.99
N SER A 313 -21.41 51.66 10.81
CA SER A 313 -21.35 53.06 11.27
C SER A 313 -21.12 54.05 10.13
N ARG A 314 -20.46 53.65 9.03
CA ARG A 314 -20.27 54.49 7.83
C ARG A 314 -21.54 54.65 6.98
N ILE A 315 -22.51 53.76 7.15
CA ILE A 315 -23.81 53.80 6.44
C ILE A 315 -24.84 54.61 7.26
N GLN A 316 -24.58 54.80 8.56
CA GLN A 316 -25.45 55.52 9.49
C GLN A 316 -25.01 56.98 9.74
N GLU A 317 -23.86 57.39 9.21
CA GLU A 317 -23.47 58.80 8.98
C GLU A 317 -23.91 59.24 7.59
#